data_AF-A0A086MCD3-F1
#
_entry.id   AF-A0A086MCD3-F1
#
_cell.length_a   1.000
_cell.length_b   1.000
_cell.length_c   1.000
_cell.angle_alpha   90.00
_cell.angle_beta   90.00
_cell.angle_gamma   90.00
#
_symmetry.space_group_name_H-M   'P 1'
#
loop_
_entity.id
_entity.type
_entity.pdbx_description
1 polymer ?
#
loop_
_entity_poly.entity_id
_entity_poly.type
_entity_poly.pdbx_seq_one_letter_code
_entity_poly.pdbx_strand_id
1 'polypeptide(L)'
;MRIFHRTAIRSEPDVFAPLAGTWEDPAKCSASSTLGALLLSLDGTDRVAFSLTQGVEMGRPSLLKGTSWRAEDGYHSRVGGHCIPMFRNEALL
;
A
#
# COMPACT_ATOMS: atom_id res chain seq x y z
N MET A 1 -15.34 10.31 -21.41
CA MET A 1 -14.58 10.48 -20.15
C MET A 1 -13.18 9.93 -20.36
N ARG A 2 -12.19 10.79 -20.62
CA ARG A 2 -10.80 10.37 -20.87
C ARG A 2 -10.05 10.43 -19.54
N ILE A 3 -9.79 9.27 -18.94
CA ILE A 3 -8.93 9.16 -17.74
C ILE A 3 -7.49 9.23 -18.26
N PHE A 4 -6.86 10.39 -18.13
CA PHE A 4 -5.41 10.49 -18.22
C PHE A 4 -4.82 9.92 -16.92
N HIS A 5 -4.28 8.70 -16.97
CA HIS A 5 -3.49 8.12 -15.87
C HIS A 5 -2.08 7.86 -16.37
N ARG A 6 -1.20 8.85 -16.19
CA ARG A 6 0.25 8.64 -16.14
C ARG A 6 0.68 8.88 -14.70
N THR A 7 0.94 7.78 -14.01
CA THR A 7 2.23 7.41 -13.40
C THR A 7 1.95 6.22 -12.50
N ALA A 8 2.15 5.01 -13.02
CA ALA A 8 2.24 3.83 -12.17
C ALA A 8 3.60 3.89 -11.48
N ILE A 9 3.62 4.36 -10.23
CA ILE A 9 4.85 4.35 -9.43
C ILE A 9 5.07 2.91 -8.99
N ARG A 10 6.24 2.36 -9.34
CA ARG A 10 6.74 1.08 -8.84
C ARG A 10 7.89 1.38 -7.88
N SER A 11 7.73 0.98 -6.62
CA SER A 11 8.77 1.15 -5.61
C SER A 11 8.79 -0.05 -4.67
N GLU A 12 9.93 -0.26 -4.01
CA GLU A 12 10.18 -1.38 -3.13
C GLU A 12 10.56 -0.87 -1.72
N PRO A 13 9.60 -0.30 -0.96
CA PRO A 13 9.90 0.28 0.35
C PRO A 13 9.90 -0.79 1.45
N ASP A 14 10.90 -0.74 2.33
CA ASP A 14 10.90 -1.48 3.59
C ASP A 14 10.16 -0.71 4.68
N VAL A 15 9.42 -1.43 5.53
CA VAL A 15 8.66 -0.83 6.64
C VAL A 15 9.10 -1.46 7.96
N PHE A 16 9.91 -0.70 8.70
CA PHE A 16 10.34 -1.05 10.05
C PHE A 16 9.32 -0.58 11.09
N ALA A 17 8.93 -1.45 12.01
CA ALA A 17 7.88 -1.13 12.99
C ALA A 17 8.13 -1.73 14.39
N PRO A 18 9.31 -1.51 15.01
CA PRO A 18 9.69 -2.17 16.27
C PRO A 18 8.70 -1.87 17.42
N LEU A 19 8.12 -0.68 17.43
CA LEU A 19 7.10 -0.29 18.42
C LEU A 19 5.77 -1.03 18.26
N ALA A 20 5.50 -1.62 17.09
CA ALA A 20 4.33 -2.46 16.82
C ALA A 20 4.60 -3.96 17.05
N GLY A 21 5.74 -4.31 17.64
CA GLY A 21 6.11 -5.70 17.94
C GLY A 21 6.64 -6.50 16.74
N THR A 22 6.96 -5.84 15.63
CA THR A 22 7.63 -6.46 14.47
C THR A 22 8.88 -5.67 14.07
N TRP A 23 9.95 -6.35 13.68
CA TRP A 23 11.14 -5.66 13.17
C TRP A 23 10.86 -5.02 11.81
N GLU A 24 10.28 -5.80 10.90
CA GLU A 24 9.89 -5.40 9.55
C GLU A 24 8.50 -5.98 9.25
N ASP A 25 7.66 -5.23 8.54
CA ASP A 25 6.35 -5.69 8.08
C ASP A 25 6.46 -6.11 6.59
N PRO A 26 5.98 -7.29 6.18
CA PRO A 26 6.06 -7.73 4.79
C PRO A 26 5.07 -7.01 3.86
N ALA A 27 4.00 -6.39 4.37
CA ALA A 27 2.93 -5.80 3.57
C ALA A 27 2.13 -4.73 4.35
N LYS A 28 2.70 -3.53 4.54
CA LYS A 28 2.07 -2.48 5.35
C LYS A 28 1.10 -1.60 4.57
N CYS A 29 -0.14 -2.07 4.43
CA CYS A 29 -1.21 -1.40 3.71
C CYS A 29 -1.49 0.06 4.18
N SER A 30 -1.38 0.33 5.49
CA SER A 30 -1.56 1.69 6.03
C SER A 30 -0.46 2.65 5.57
N ALA A 31 0.81 2.20 5.57
CA ALA A 31 1.93 3.00 5.06
C ALA A 31 1.78 3.27 3.57
N SER A 32 1.36 2.27 2.78
CA SER A 32 1.06 2.44 1.36
C SER A 32 -0.03 3.48 1.10
N SER A 33 -1.06 3.50 1.93
CA SER A 33 -2.17 4.46 1.83
C SER A 33 -1.70 5.89 2.10
N THR A 34 -0.85 6.07 3.13
CA THR A 34 -0.24 7.37 3.46
C THR A 34 0.73 7.83 2.38
N LEU A 35 1.51 6.91 1.79
CA LEU A 35 2.41 7.24 0.67
C LEU A 35 1.63 7.77 -0.53
N GLY A 36 0.51 7.15 -0.89
CA GLY A 36 -0.35 7.63 -1.97
C GLY A 36 -0.90 9.04 -1.71
N ALA A 37 -1.33 9.33 -0.48
CA ALA A 37 -1.77 10.68 -0.09
C ALA A 37 -0.61 11.71 -0.12
N LEU A 38 0.58 11.33 0.36
CA LEU A 38 1.77 12.17 0.33
C LEU A 38 2.15 12.53 -1.11
N LEU A 39 2.16 11.56 -2.02
CA LEU A 39 2.44 11.79 -3.44
C LEU A 39 1.45 12.77 -4.08
N LEU A 40 0.15 12.63 -3.80
CA LEU A 40 -0.85 13.62 -4.25
C LEU A 40 -0.59 15.02 -3.70
N SER A 41 -0.15 15.11 -2.44
CA SER A 41 0.16 16.38 -1.80
C SER A 41 1.36 17.09 -2.42
N LEU A 42 2.36 16.32 -2.88
CA LEU A 42 3.60 16.84 -3.47
C LEU A 42 3.44 17.16 -4.97
N ASP A 43 2.81 16.27 -5.74
CA ASP A 43 2.71 16.38 -7.20
C ASP A 43 1.56 17.29 -7.65
N GLY A 44 0.66 17.68 -6.73
CA GLY A 44 -0.51 18.53 -7.02
C GLY A 44 -1.56 17.86 -7.90
N THR A 45 -1.44 16.56 -8.16
CA THR A 45 -2.42 15.79 -8.94
C THR A 45 -3.65 15.45 -8.10
N ASP A 46 -4.79 15.22 -8.78
CA ASP A 46 -6.04 14.85 -8.11
C ASP A 46 -6.17 13.34 -7.86
N ARG A 47 -5.39 12.52 -8.56
CA ARG A 47 -5.48 11.06 -8.48
C ARG A 47 -4.20 10.38 -8.94
N VAL A 48 -3.77 9.36 -8.19
CA VAL A 48 -2.60 8.55 -8.49
C VAL A 48 -2.93 7.07 -8.32
N ALA A 49 -2.43 6.24 -9.23
CA ALA A 49 -2.48 4.78 -9.11
C ALA A 49 -1.04 4.26 -8.99
N PHE A 50 -0.82 3.29 -8.10
CA PHE A 50 0.54 2.83 -7.80
C PHE A 50 0.59 1.32 -7.53
N SER A 51 1.79 0.76 -7.61
CA SER A 51 2.08 -0.63 -7.24
C SER A 51 3.35 -0.68 -6.40
N LEU A 52 3.28 -1.30 -5.23
CA LEU A 52 4.42 -1.44 -4.32
C LEU A 52 4.73 -2.92 -4.16
N THR A 53 6.01 -3.29 -4.24
CA THR A 53 6.46 -4.59 -3.75
C THR A 53 7.10 -4.36 -2.39
N GLN A 54 6.71 -5.10 -1.36
CA GLN A 54 7.27 -4.94 -0.01
C GLN A 54 7.78 -6.29 0.51
N GLY A 55 8.76 -6.26 1.40
CA GLY A 55 9.29 -7.44 2.07
C GLY A 55 10.13 -8.33 1.17
N VAL A 56 10.81 -7.76 0.15
CA VAL A 56 11.68 -8.54 -0.75
C VAL A 56 12.90 -9.03 0.02
N GLU A 57 13.49 -8.14 0.81
CA GLU A 57 14.69 -8.31 1.62
C GLU A 57 14.48 -9.36 2.72
N MET A 58 13.28 -9.39 3.33
CA MET A 58 12.88 -10.42 4.29
C MET A 58 12.39 -11.74 3.65
N GLY A 59 12.43 -11.87 2.32
CA GLY A 59 12.00 -13.08 1.60
C GLY A 59 10.49 -13.33 1.60
N ARG A 60 9.68 -12.28 1.81
CA ARG A 60 8.20 -12.33 1.86
C ARG A 60 7.58 -11.31 0.89
N PRO A 61 7.89 -11.40 -0.42
CA PRO A 61 7.50 -10.39 -1.39
C PRO A 61 5.97 -10.28 -1.50
N SER A 62 5.46 -9.09 -1.22
CA SER A 62 4.03 -8.79 -1.27
C SER A 62 3.77 -7.66 -2.26
N LEU A 63 2.90 -7.92 -3.25
CA LEU A 63 2.48 -6.90 -4.22
C LEU A 63 1.20 -6.20 -3.73
N LEU A 64 1.31 -4.91 -3.45
CA LEU A 64 0.21 -4.03 -3.09
C LEU A 64 -0.15 -3.12 -4.27
N LYS A 65 -1.44 -3.02 -4.57
CA LYS A 65 -1.98 -2.10 -5.58
C LYS A 65 -2.84 -1.06 -4.88
N GLY A 66 -2.57 0.20 -5.20
CA GLY A 66 -3.25 1.32 -4.59
C GLY A 66 -3.77 2.33 -5.59
N THR A 67 -4.81 3.04 -5.18
CA THR A 67 -5.27 4.26 -5.83
C THR A 67 -5.61 5.27 -4.76
N SER A 68 -5.08 6.47 -4.90
CA SER A 68 -5.39 7.59 -4.02
C SER A 68 -6.00 8.73 -4.82
N TRP A 69 -6.88 9.51 -4.21
CA TRP A 69 -7.50 10.68 -4.82
C TRP A 69 -7.75 11.78 -3.80
N ARG A 70 -7.82 13.03 -4.27
CA ARG A 70 -8.32 14.17 -3.51
C ARG A 70 -9.85 14.12 -3.46
N ALA A 71 -10.41 14.36 -2.29
CA ALA A 71 -11.83 14.51 -2.02
C ALA A 71 -12.05 15.82 -1.24
N GLU A 72 -13.31 16.22 -1.06
CA GLU A 72 -13.66 17.48 -0.38
C GLU A 72 -13.16 17.52 1.08
N ASP A 73 -13.11 16.36 1.75
CA ASP A 73 -12.69 16.19 3.14
C ASP A 73 -11.22 15.78 3.30
N GLY A 74 -10.43 15.77 2.22
CA GLY A 74 -9.00 15.48 2.26
C GLY A 74 -8.55 14.43 1.25
N TYR A 75 -7.55 13.63 1.60
CA TYR A 75 -7.01 12.58 0.73
C TYR A 75 -7.59 11.23 1.10
N HIS A 76 -8.05 10.50 0.08
CA HIS A 76 -8.57 9.15 0.24
C HIS A 76 -7.67 8.16 -0.48
N SER A 77 -7.60 6.94 0.04
CA SER A 77 -6.80 5.86 -0.52
C SER A 77 -7.57 4.55 -0.45
N ARG A 78 -7.50 3.77 -1.53
CA ARG A 78 -7.87 2.35 -1.54
C ARG A 78 -6.63 1.55 -1.88
N VAL A 79 -6.28 0.62 -1.00
CA VAL A 79 -5.16 -0.31 -1.20
C VAL A 79 -5.67 -1.74 -1.06
N GLY A 80 -5.19 -2.61 -1.92
CA GLY A 80 -5.51 -4.03 -1.90
C GLY A 80 -4.40 -4.87 -2.49
N GLY A 81 -4.48 -6.18 -2.26
CA GLY A 81 -3.54 -7.16 -2.78
C GLY A 81 -4.22 -8.51 -2.92
N HIS A 82 -3.55 -9.43 -3.61
CA HIS A 82 -3.99 -10.81 -3.64
C HIS A 82 -3.69 -11.48 -2.30
N CYS A 83 -4.56 -12.39 -1.87
CA CYS A 83 -4.36 -13.23 -0.70
C CYS A 83 -4.59 -14.68 -1.11
N ILE A 84 -3.78 -15.58 -0.56
CA ILE A 84 -3.89 -17.02 -0.77
C ILE A 84 -4.08 -17.66 0.61
N PRO A 85 -5.12 -18.51 0.80
CA PRO A 85 -5.28 -19.23 2.05
C PRO A 85 -4.12 -20.22 2.23
N MET A 86 -3.45 -20.14 3.39
CA MET A 86 -2.34 -21.06 3.71
C MET A 86 -2.82 -22.24 4.55
N PHE A 87 -3.55 -21.95 5.63
CA PHE A 87 -4.10 -22.96 6.52
C PHE A 87 -5.50 -22.54 6.97
N ARG A 88 -6.29 -23.54 7.37
CA ARG A 88 -7.58 -23.34 8.03
C ARG A 88 -7.64 -24.31 9.20
N ASN A 89 -7.99 -23.80 10.37
CA ASN A 89 -8.19 -24.59 11.58
C ASN A 89 -9.21 -23.91 12.50
N GLU A 90 -9.70 -24.62 13.50
CA GLU A 90 -10.57 -24.10 14.57
C GLU A 90 -9.75 -23.86 15.85
N ALA A 91 -10.08 -22.82 16.60
CA ALA A 91 -9.47 -22.52 17.89
C ALA A 91 -10.53 -22.63 19.00
N LEU A 92 -10.21 -23.37 20.06
CA LEU A 92 -10.98 -23.38 21.30
C LEU A 92 -10.45 -22.26 22.19
N LEU A 93 -11.37 -21.43 22.70
CA LEU A 93 -11.08 -20.30 23.60
C LEU A 93 -11.36 -20.69 25.05
#